data_AF-A0A4R8KXL0-F1
#
_entry.id   AF-A0A4R8KXL0-F1
#
_cell.length_a   1.000
_cell.length_b   1.000
_cell.length_c   1.000
_cell.angle_alpha   90.00
_cell.angle_beta   90.00
_cell.angle_gamma   90.00
#
_symmetry.space_group_name_H-M   'P 1'
#
loop_
_entity.id
_entity.type
_entity.pdbx_description
1 polymer ?
#
loop_
_entity_poly.entity_id
_entity_poly.type
_entity_poly.pdbx_seq_one_letter_code
_entity_poly.pdbx_strand_id
1 'polypeptide(L)'
;MPAIDNRLTRMSALRREGRHAEALPLLQQLFADAGQAMKPARSTHFIIMLEWKFLADAYAPARAALQAERDGQIRLLLAGEHAFVRHDSGRPQAGDMSRFSLIVEMNDTLGDARSTADLFAQLDSSAPELARQYAWQALPAIVEAGNFALADRYRRAPLEHLETVNALAASQPLFPAPGMAPRLATELMNLVKDVRIAAAVLRGQGQATEADALYAALLAGLADDAMRALALRELDAPGSITADIVKRQMEQEQLS
;
A
#
# COMPACT_ATOMS: atom_id res chain seq x y z
N MET A 1 -20.39 5.75 -18.36
CA MET A 1 -19.48 4.60 -18.17
C MET A 1 -18.84 4.08 -19.46
N PRO A 2 -19.54 3.85 -20.60
CA PRO A 2 -18.91 3.24 -21.78
C PRO A 2 -17.77 4.07 -22.41
N ALA A 3 -17.77 5.40 -22.22
CA ALA A 3 -16.72 6.28 -22.73
C ALA A 3 -15.40 6.22 -21.92
N ILE A 4 -15.46 5.90 -20.62
CA ILE A 4 -14.25 5.72 -19.79
C ILE A 4 -13.58 4.39 -20.15
N ASP A 5 -14.37 3.33 -20.29
CA ASP A 5 -13.88 1.99 -20.63
C ASP A 5 -13.22 1.98 -22.02
N ASN A 6 -13.76 2.71 -23.00
CA ASN A 6 -13.16 2.83 -24.34
C ASN A 6 -11.84 3.64 -24.32
N ARG A 7 -11.79 4.77 -23.59
CA ARG A 7 -10.54 5.56 -23.45
C ARG A 7 -9.44 4.80 -22.73
N LEU A 8 -9.80 4.07 -21.67
CA LEU A 8 -8.87 3.22 -20.93
C LEU A 8 -8.32 2.10 -21.82
N THR A 9 -9.21 1.40 -22.54
CA THR A 9 -8.81 0.34 -23.49
C THR A 9 -7.87 0.87 -24.57
N ARG A 10 -8.17 2.05 -25.14
CA ARG A 10 -7.33 2.70 -26.15
C ARG A 10 -5.96 3.07 -25.59
N MET A 11 -5.90 3.65 -24.38
CA MET A 11 -4.65 4.01 -23.73
C MET A 11 -3.78 2.76 -23.48
N SER A 12 -4.37 1.67 -22.96
CA SER A 12 -3.66 0.41 -22.75
C SER A 12 -3.14 -0.18 -24.06
N ALA A 13 -3.88 -0.07 -25.17
CA ALA A 13 -3.43 -0.51 -26.49
C ALA A 13 -2.22 0.31 -26.98
N LEU A 14 -2.30 1.64 -26.91
CA LEU A 14 -1.21 2.54 -27.30
C LEU A 14 0.08 2.25 -26.49
N ARG A 15 -0.04 1.99 -25.19
CA ARG A 15 1.10 1.60 -24.37
C ARG A 15 1.72 0.28 -24.83
N ARG A 16 0.89 -0.75 -25.09
CA ARG A 16 1.38 -2.06 -25.57
C ARG A 16 2.04 -1.98 -26.95
N GLU A 17 1.59 -1.06 -27.79
CA GLU A 17 2.18 -0.75 -29.10
C GLU A 17 3.48 0.08 -29.02
N GLY A 18 3.93 0.47 -27.82
CA GLY A 18 5.11 1.33 -27.65
C GLY A 18 4.86 2.82 -27.96
N ARG A 19 3.62 3.21 -28.24
CA ARG A 19 3.20 4.59 -28.57
C ARG A 19 3.01 5.44 -27.31
N HIS A 20 4.04 5.47 -26.48
CA HIS A 20 4.00 6.04 -25.13
C HIS A 20 3.68 7.54 -25.11
N ALA A 21 4.19 8.29 -26.09
CA ALA A 21 3.91 9.73 -26.22
C ALA A 21 2.42 10.04 -26.47
N GLU A 22 1.68 9.12 -27.09
CA GLU A 22 0.24 9.25 -27.33
C GLU A 22 -0.59 8.69 -26.16
N ALA A 23 -0.07 7.67 -25.47
CA ALA A 23 -0.72 7.10 -24.29
C ALA A 23 -0.70 8.08 -23.10
N LEU A 24 0.38 8.82 -22.90
CA LEU A 24 0.57 9.70 -21.73
C LEU A 24 -0.52 10.77 -21.58
N PRO A 25 -0.85 11.59 -22.60
CA PRO A 25 -1.91 12.58 -22.47
C PRO A 25 -3.28 11.97 -22.13
N LEU A 26 -3.59 10.79 -22.69
CA LEU A 26 -4.83 10.08 -22.37
C LEU A 26 -4.86 9.61 -20.93
N LEU A 27 -3.74 9.11 -20.41
CA LEU A 27 -3.62 8.69 -19.02
C LEU A 27 -3.79 9.86 -18.04
N GLN A 28 -3.19 11.02 -18.34
CA GLN A 28 -3.36 12.24 -17.54
C GLN A 28 -4.82 12.70 -17.52
N GLN A 29 -5.51 12.67 -18.66
CA GLN A 29 -6.94 12.99 -18.73
C GLN A 29 -7.79 12.02 -17.91
N LEU A 30 -7.54 10.72 -18.02
CA LEU A 30 -8.26 9.70 -17.24
C LEU A 30 -8.06 9.88 -15.74
N PHE A 31 -6.84 10.23 -15.31
CA PHE A 31 -6.54 10.50 -13.91
C PHE A 31 -7.25 11.77 -13.40
N ALA A 32 -7.22 12.86 -14.18
CA ALA A 32 -7.94 14.09 -13.84
C ALA A 32 -9.45 13.86 -13.75
N ASP A 33 -10.04 13.12 -14.70
CA ASP A 33 -11.45 12.76 -14.71
C ASP A 33 -11.82 11.91 -13.48
N ALA A 34 -10.94 10.99 -13.06
CA ALA A 34 -11.16 10.16 -11.88
C ALA A 34 -11.20 10.99 -10.59
N GLY A 35 -10.38 12.04 -10.48
CA GLY A 35 -10.41 12.97 -9.34
C GLY A 35 -11.67 13.84 -9.30
N GLN A 36 -12.33 14.07 -10.44
CA GLN A 36 -13.57 14.83 -10.55
C GLN A 36 -14.84 13.96 -10.49
N ALA A 37 -14.71 12.65 -10.63
CA ALA A 37 -15.84 11.74 -10.65
C ALA A 37 -16.54 11.70 -9.28
N MET A 38 -17.88 11.80 -9.26
CA MET A 38 -18.61 11.83 -7.99
C MET A 38 -18.58 10.50 -7.22
N LYS A 39 -18.30 9.37 -7.87
CA LYS A 39 -18.15 8.01 -7.30
C LYS A 39 -17.34 7.12 -8.25
N PRO A 40 -16.02 7.31 -8.39
CA PRO A 40 -15.22 6.42 -9.23
C PRO A 40 -15.26 5.02 -8.65
N ALA A 41 -15.39 4.01 -9.51
CA ALA A 41 -15.20 2.63 -9.06
C ALA A 41 -13.75 2.47 -8.60
N ARG A 42 -13.53 1.85 -7.43
CA ARG A 42 -12.17 1.57 -6.93
C ARG A 42 -11.31 0.82 -7.95
N SER A 43 -11.94 -0.05 -8.74
CA SER A 43 -11.30 -0.77 -9.85
C SER A 43 -10.77 0.16 -10.93
N THR A 44 -11.48 1.24 -11.27
CA THR A 44 -11.03 2.22 -12.27
C THR A 44 -9.77 2.95 -11.81
N HIS A 45 -9.74 3.41 -10.56
CA HIS A 45 -8.54 4.05 -9.99
C HIS A 45 -7.35 3.10 -9.98
N PHE A 46 -7.55 1.88 -9.49
CA PHE A 46 -6.51 0.85 -9.47
C PHE A 46 -5.91 0.62 -10.87
N ILE A 47 -6.74 0.50 -11.91
CA ILE A 47 -6.25 0.31 -13.28
C ILE A 47 -5.48 1.55 -13.76
N ILE A 48 -5.94 2.77 -13.44
CA ILE A 48 -5.22 4.00 -13.80
C ILE A 48 -3.83 4.04 -13.16
N MET A 49 -3.70 3.72 -11.88
CA MET A 49 -2.40 3.69 -11.19
C MET A 49 -1.49 2.57 -11.70
N LEU A 50 -2.06 1.41 -12.02
CA LEU A 50 -1.32 0.33 -12.67
C LEU A 50 -0.76 0.75 -14.04
N GLU A 51 -1.54 1.49 -14.83
CA GLU A 51 -1.10 1.98 -16.14
C GLU A 51 -0.06 3.11 -15.99
N TRP A 52 -0.15 3.95 -14.96
CA TRP A 52 0.92 4.87 -14.58
C TRP A 52 2.22 4.14 -14.30
N LYS A 53 2.17 3.06 -13.52
CA LYS A 53 3.35 2.23 -13.24
C LYS A 53 3.98 1.70 -14.52
N PHE A 54 3.21 1.01 -15.35
CA PHE A 54 3.74 0.45 -16.59
C PHE A 54 4.31 1.50 -17.54
N LEU A 55 3.68 2.67 -17.64
CA LEU A 55 4.14 3.73 -18.53
C LEU A 55 5.37 4.44 -17.96
N ALA A 56 5.43 4.70 -16.65
CA ALA A 56 6.57 5.33 -16.00
C ALA A 56 7.84 4.45 -16.04
N ASP A 57 7.68 3.12 -15.97
CA ASP A 57 8.78 2.16 -16.12
C ASP A 57 9.36 2.15 -17.54
N ALA A 58 8.52 2.34 -18.56
CA ALA A 58 8.91 2.26 -19.96
C ALA A 58 9.28 3.61 -20.61
N TYR A 59 8.82 4.73 -20.04
CA TYR A 59 8.88 6.04 -20.70
C TYR A 59 9.21 7.16 -19.70
N ALA A 60 10.43 7.67 -19.75
CA ALA A 60 10.92 8.70 -18.81
C ALA A 60 10.03 9.96 -18.71
N PRO A 61 9.44 10.49 -19.81
CA PRO A 61 8.50 11.60 -19.70
C PRO A 61 7.22 11.27 -18.91
N ALA A 62 6.76 10.02 -18.91
CA ALA A 62 5.64 9.61 -18.04
C ALA A 62 6.04 9.59 -16.56
N ARG A 63 7.28 9.15 -16.24
CA ARG A 63 7.80 9.24 -14.89
C ARG A 63 7.86 10.69 -14.39
N ALA A 64 8.35 11.60 -15.23
CA ALA A 64 8.39 13.03 -14.92
C ALA A 64 6.97 13.63 -14.76
N ALA A 65 6.02 13.23 -15.60
CA ALA A 65 4.63 13.65 -15.47
C ALA A 65 4.00 13.15 -14.17
N LEU A 66 4.25 11.90 -13.77
CA LEU A 66 3.76 11.35 -12.50
C LEU A 66 4.35 12.09 -11.28
N GLN A 67 5.63 12.48 -11.34
CA GLN A 67 6.24 13.34 -10.32
C GLN A 67 5.53 14.70 -10.22
N ALA A 68 5.28 15.36 -11.35
CA ALA A 68 4.58 16.65 -11.37
C ALA A 68 3.14 16.54 -10.83
N GLU A 69 2.41 15.47 -11.18
CA GLU A 69 1.09 15.19 -10.63
C GLU A 69 1.14 15.00 -9.12
N ARG A 70 2.09 14.18 -8.63
CA ARG A 70 2.29 13.94 -7.20
C ARG A 70 2.56 15.23 -6.45
N ASP A 71 3.45 16.07 -6.96
CA ASP A 71 3.81 17.34 -6.32
C ASP A 71 2.60 18.31 -6.31
N GLY A 72 1.73 18.22 -7.31
CA GLY A 72 0.41 18.86 -7.29
C GLY A 72 -0.48 18.33 -6.15
N GLN A 73 -0.58 17.01 -5.99
CA GLN A 73 -1.36 16.38 -4.92
C GLN A 73 -0.84 16.75 -3.53
N ILE A 74 0.49 16.80 -3.33
CA ILE A 74 1.12 17.21 -2.08
C ILE A 74 0.73 18.64 -1.72
N ARG A 75 0.82 19.58 -2.67
CA ARG A 75 0.43 20.97 -2.45
C ARG A 75 -1.03 21.10 -2.02
N LEU A 76 -1.94 20.37 -2.66
CA LEU A 76 -3.37 20.36 -2.31
C LEU A 76 -3.60 19.78 -0.91
N LEU A 77 -2.95 18.66 -0.57
CA LEU A 77 -3.05 18.04 0.73
C LEU A 77 -2.59 19.00 1.85
N LEU A 78 -1.43 19.63 1.68
CA LEU A 78 -0.88 20.58 2.65
C LEU A 78 -1.70 21.89 2.74
N ALA A 79 -2.47 22.22 1.70
CA ALA A 79 -3.44 23.32 1.72
C ALA A 79 -4.78 22.96 2.40
N GLY A 80 -4.94 21.72 2.89
CA GLY A 80 -6.14 21.25 3.60
C GLY A 80 -7.11 20.42 2.74
N GLU A 81 -6.80 20.15 1.47
CA GLU A 81 -7.63 19.31 0.61
C GLU A 81 -7.33 17.82 0.81
N HIS A 82 -7.88 17.23 1.87
CA HIS A 82 -7.51 15.86 2.29
C HIS A 82 -8.13 14.73 1.46
N ALA A 83 -9.24 14.98 0.75
CA ALA A 83 -9.90 14.00 -0.12
C ALA A 83 -9.50 14.22 -1.58
N PHE A 84 -9.12 13.15 -2.29
CA PHE A 84 -8.83 13.19 -3.74
C PHE A 84 -10.11 13.30 -4.56
N VAL A 85 -11.12 12.49 -4.20
CA VAL A 85 -12.46 12.51 -4.79
C VAL A 85 -13.31 13.52 -4.01
N ARG A 86 -13.94 14.47 -4.72
CA ARG A 86 -14.84 15.47 -4.11
C ARG A 86 -16.29 15.02 -4.13
N HIS A 87 -16.95 15.11 -2.97
CA HIS A 87 -18.41 15.07 -2.85
C HIS A 87 -18.99 16.48 -2.64
N ASP A 88 -20.13 16.78 -3.27
CA ASP A 88 -20.85 18.06 -3.12
C ASP A 88 -21.25 18.41 -1.68
N SER A 89 -21.27 17.43 -0.77
CA SER A 89 -21.67 17.62 0.61
C SER A 89 -20.66 18.42 1.45
N GLY A 90 -19.47 18.75 0.92
CA GLY A 90 -18.40 19.45 1.66
C GLY A 90 -17.88 18.69 2.89
N ARG A 91 -18.37 17.46 3.12
CA ARG A 91 -18.02 16.57 4.22
C ARG A 91 -17.44 15.28 3.64
N PRO A 92 -16.29 14.78 4.17
CA PRO A 92 -15.74 13.48 3.82
C PRO A 92 -16.77 12.38 4.07
N GLN A 93 -16.98 11.49 3.10
CA GLN A 93 -17.83 10.30 3.25
C GLN A 93 -17.00 9.03 3.34
N ALA A 94 -17.57 8.02 4.00
CA ALA A 94 -17.00 6.67 4.03
C ALA A 94 -16.91 6.12 2.60
N GLY A 95 -15.71 6.07 2.05
CA GLY A 95 -15.45 5.65 0.67
C GLY A 95 -14.61 6.64 -0.14
N ASP A 96 -14.46 7.88 0.33
CA ASP A 96 -13.57 8.85 -0.30
C ASP A 96 -12.13 8.35 -0.31
N MET A 97 -11.50 8.46 -1.48
CA MET A 97 -10.09 8.17 -1.61
C MET A 97 -9.30 9.28 -0.92
N SER A 98 -8.52 8.92 0.08
CA SER A 98 -7.60 9.85 0.74
C SER A 98 -6.54 10.33 -0.25
N ARG A 99 -6.30 11.65 -0.25
CA ARG A 99 -5.22 12.24 -1.04
C ARG A 99 -3.85 11.81 -0.51
N PHE A 100 -3.71 11.57 0.81
CA PHE A 100 -2.48 11.00 1.36
C PHE A 100 -2.24 9.59 0.83
N SER A 101 -3.24 8.71 0.88
CA SER A 101 -3.11 7.35 0.36
C SER A 101 -2.74 7.33 -1.13
N LEU A 102 -3.32 8.23 -1.92
CA LEU A 102 -2.96 8.40 -3.33
C LEU A 102 -1.48 8.77 -3.50
N ILE A 103 -0.98 9.75 -2.73
CA ILE A 103 0.41 10.19 -2.82
C ILE A 103 1.37 9.05 -2.43
N VAL A 104 1.03 8.24 -1.42
CA VAL A 104 1.82 7.05 -1.08
C VAL A 104 1.88 6.08 -2.27
N GLU A 105 0.75 5.79 -2.92
CA GLU A 105 0.71 4.92 -4.10
C GLU A 105 1.53 5.48 -5.28
N MET A 106 1.52 6.81 -5.47
CA MET A 106 2.37 7.48 -6.47
C MET A 106 3.86 7.38 -6.12
N ASN A 107 4.22 7.56 -4.84
CA ASN A 107 5.60 7.40 -4.37
C ASN A 107 6.10 5.97 -4.50
N ASP A 108 5.26 4.99 -4.19
CA ASP A 108 5.58 3.57 -4.38
C ASP A 108 5.84 3.27 -5.87
N THR A 109 5.01 3.83 -6.75
CA THR A 109 5.19 3.72 -8.21
C THR A 109 6.49 4.39 -8.68
N LEU A 110 6.87 5.50 -8.07
CA LEU A 110 8.12 6.21 -8.36
C LEU A 110 9.34 5.59 -7.66
N GLY A 111 9.16 4.64 -6.74
CA GLY A 111 10.24 4.10 -5.90
C GLY A 111 10.85 5.17 -4.98
N ASP A 112 10.03 6.11 -4.49
CA ASP A 112 10.45 7.26 -3.69
C ASP A 112 9.83 7.21 -2.28
N ALA A 113 10.23 6.20 -1.51
CA ALA A 113 9.78 6.03 -0.13
C ALA A 113 10.15 7.24 0.75
N ARG A 114 11.28 7.89 0.48
CA ARG A 114 11.73 9.08 1.23
C ARG A 114 10.72 10.22 1.13
N SER A 115 10.14 10.48 -0.05
CA SER A 115 9.08 11.48 -0.20
C SER A 115 7.85 11.19 0.66
N THR A 116 7.50 9.92 0.89
CA THR A 116 6.43 9.55 1.83
C THR A 116 6.80 9.88 3.27
N ALA A 117 8.03 9.58 3.70
CA ALA A 117 8.52 9.90 5.03
C ALA A 117 8.56 11.42 5.29
N ASP A 118 9.07 12.19 4.33
CA ASP A 118 9.18 13.65 4.44
C ASP A 118 7.81 14.32 4.47
N LEU A 119 6.86 13.86 3.63
CA LEU A 119 5.47 14.34 3.68
C LEU A 119 4.80 14.01 5.00
N PHE A 120 5.00 12.80 5.53
CA PHE A 120 4.42 12.41 6.80
C PHE A 120 4.97 13.24 7.96
N ALA A 121 6.28 13.55 7.97
CA ALA A 121 6.86 14.43 8.99
C ALA A 121 6.29 15.86 8.94
N GLN A 122 5.99 16.37 7.74
CA GLN A 122 5.30 17.66 7.58
C GLN A 122 3.87 17.60 8.12
N LEU A 123 3.12 16.54 7.79
CA LEU A 123 1.75 16.35 8.28
C LEU A 123 1.70 16.16 9.80
N ASP A 124 2.64 15.43 10.38
CA ASP A 124 2.72 15.28 11.84
C ASP A 124 2.87 16.65 12.53
N SER A 125 3.64 17.55 11.92
CA SER A 125 3.88 18.89 12.47
C SER A 125 2.69 19.83 12.29
N SER A 126 1.97 19.74 11.15
CA SER A 126 0.89 20.67 10.80
C SER A 126 -0.51 20.17 11.13
N ALA A 127 -0.74 18.86 11.11
CA ALA A 127 -2.03 18.18 11.28
C ALA A 127 -1.87 16.79 11.92
N PRO A 128 -1.45 16.69 13.19
CA PRO A 128 -1.12 15.42 13.85
C PRO A 128 -2.28 14.42 13.90
N GLU A 129 -3.52 14.90 14.00
CA GLU A 129 -4.72 14.05 13.96
C GLU A 129 -4.87 13.35 12.60
N LEU A 130 -4.54 14.02 11.51
CA LEU A 130 -4.55 13.45 10.17
C LEU A 130 -3.39 12.47 10.00
N ALA A 131 -2.20 12.82 10.51
CA ALA A 131 -1.05 11.92 10.51
C ALA A 131 -1.35 10.60 11.25
N ARG A 132 -2.03 10.65 12.41
CA ARG A 132 -2.49 9.43 13.13
C ARG A 132 -3.36 8.52 12.27
N GLN A 133 -4.22 9.08 11.41
CA GLN A 133 -5.12 8.28 10.56
C GLN A 133 -4.36 7.50 9.49
N TYR A 134 -3.24 8.04 8.99
CA TYR A 134 -2.48 7.44 7.88
C TYR A 134 -1.11 6.87 8.28
N ALA A 135 -0.78 6.89 9.57
CA ALA A 135 0.47 6.38 10.12
C ALA A 135 0.83 4.97 9.60
N TRP A 136 -0.15 4.06 9.55
CA TRP A 136 0.03 2.68 9.09
C TRP A 136 0.54 2.58 7.65
N GLN A 137 0.26 3.58 6.80
CA GLN A 137 0.75 3.62 5.42
C GLN A 137 2.18 4.16 5.33
N ALA A 138 2.51 5.15 6.18
CA ALA A 138 3.79 5.85 6.14
C ALA A 138 4.91 5.13 6.92
N LEU A 139 4.56 4.35 7.95
CA LEU A 139 5.52 3.70 8.86
C LEU A 139 6.67 2.95 8.14
N PRO A 140 6.43 2.13 7.09
CA PRO A 140 7.53 1.50 6.35
C PRO A 140 8.53 2.51 5.79
N ALA A 141 8.04 3.57 5.14
CA ALA A 141 8.87 4.61 4.57
C ALA A 141 9.63 5.43 5.63
N ILE A 142 8.99 5.71 6.78
CA ILE A 142 9.62 6.42 7.90
C ILE A 142 10.78 5.61 8.49
N VAL A 143 10.58 4.28 8.64
CA VAL A 143 11.62 3.35 9.10
C VAL A 143 12.76 3.26 8.08
N GLU A 144 12.46 3.17 6.78
CA GLU A 144 13.47 3.16 5.72
C GLU A 144 14.29 4.46 5.69
N ALA A 145 13.65 5.61 5.94
CA ALA A 145 14.32 6.89 6.10
C ALA A 145 15.12 7.03 7.41
N GLY A 146 15.07 6.03 8.30
CA GLY A 146 15.81 6.02 9.57
C GLY A 146 15.24 6.93 10.66
N ASN A 147 14.03 7.48 10.49
CA ASN A 147 13.42 8.33 11.50
C ASN A 147 12.70 7.49 12.57
N PHE A 148 13.49 6.73 13.34
CA PHE A 148 12.98 5.77 14.32
C PHE A 148 12.21 6.41 15.46
N ALA A 149 12.54 7.65 15.85
CA ALA A 149 11.78 8.39 16.86
C ALA A 149 10.36 8.72 16.38
N LEU A 150 10.21 9.15 15.13
CA LEU A 150 8.90 9.38 14.52
C LEU A 150 8.12 8.08 14.38
N ALA A 151 8.77 7.01 13.91
CA ALA A 151 8.14 5.70 13.78
C ALA A 151 7.68 5.14 15.13
N ASP A 152 8.48 5.29 16.20
CA ASP A 152 8.15 4.81 17.55
C ASP A 152 6.88 5.48 18.11
N ARG A 153 6.67 6.77 17.82
CA ARG A 153 5.45 7.47 18.27
C ARG A 153 4.17 6.95 17.62
N TYR A 154 4.28 6.38 16.42
CA TYR A 154 3.14 6.00 15.60
C TYR A 154 2.94 4.49 15.43
N ARG A 155 3.95 3.67 15.77
CA ARG A 155 3.84 2.21 15.69
C ARG A 155 2.77 1.70 16.67
N ARG A 156 2.07 0.66 16.24
CA ARG A 156 1.13 -0.09 17.09
C ARG A 156 1.88 -1.03 18.02
N ALA A 157 1.15 -1.62 18.97
CA ALA A 157 1.67 -2.73 19.76
C ALA A 157 1.90 -3.95 18.84
N PRO A 158 3.15 -4.40 18.64
CA PRO A 158 3.49 -5.31 17.54
C PRO A 158 2.86 -6.70 17.64
N LEU A 159 2.46 -7.14 18.84
CA LEU A 159 1.84 -8.46 19.06
C LEU A 159 0.34 -8.38 19.38
N GLU A 160 -0.28 -7.19 19.26
CA GLU A 160 -1.69 -6.96 19.63
C GLU A 160 -2.65 -7.91 18.91
N HIS A 161 -2.37 -8.25 17.65
CA HIS A 161 -3.25 -9.07 16.82
C HIS A 161 -2.95 -10.58 16.90
N LEU A 162 -1.95 -11.01 17.68
CA LEU A 162 -1.50 -12.40 17.72
C LEU A 162 -2.61 -13.38 18.10
N GLU A 163 -3.38 -13.07 19.15
CA GLU A 163 -4.48 -13.93 19.59
C GLU A 163 -5.59 -14.05 18.52
N THR A 164 -5.85 -12.96 17.80
CA THR A 164 -6.84 -12.95 16.72
C THR A 164 -6.39 -13.81 15.54
N VAL A 165 -5.10 -13.75 15.17
CA VAL A 165 -4.51 -14.62 14.13
C VAL A 165 -4.63 -16.09 14.54
N ASN A 166 -4.29 -16.42 15.79
CA ASN A 166 -4.42 -17.79 16.31
C ASN A 166 -5.89 -18.27 16.32
N ALA A 167 -6.84 -17.41 16.70
CA ALA A 167 -8.26 -17.75 16.66
C ALA A 167 -8.78 -17.99 15.23
N LEU A 168 -8.30 -17.19 14.26
CA LEU A 168 -8.65 -17.38 12.85
C LEU A 168 -8.10 -18.70 12.30
N ALA A 169 -6.92 -19.13 12.74
CA ALA A 169 -6.32 -20.40 12.31
C ALA A 169 -7.20 -21.62 12.63
N ALA A 170 -8.05 -21.54 13.66
CA ALA A 170 -8.99 -22.61 14.00
C ALA A 170 -10.17 -22.73 13.02
N SER A 171 -10.44 -21.72 12.20
CA SER A 171 -11.67 -21.64 11.38
C SER A 171 -11.46 -21.22 9.92
N GLN A 172 -10.27 -20.74 9.56
CA GLN A 172 -9.95 -20.25 8.23
C GLN A 172 -8.75 -21.02 7.68
N PRO A 173 -8.80 -21.47 6.41
CA PRO A 173 -7.64 -22.05 5.79
C PRO A 173 -6.57 -20.98 5.55
N LEU A 174 -5.31 -21.36 5.73
CA LEU A 174 -4.16 -20.53 5.41
C LEU A 174 -4.08 -20.20 3.91
N PHE A 175 -4.44 -21.20 3.09
CA PHE A 175 -4.59 -21.05 1.64
C PHE A 175 -6.01 -21.50 1.26
N PRO A 176 -6.96 -20.57 1.05
CA PRO A 176 -8.31 -20.93 0.65
C PRO A 176 -8.36 -21.36 -0.83
N ALA A 177 -9.52 -21.89 -1.25
CA ALA A 177 -9.80 -22.23 -2.64
C ALA A 177 -9.82 -20.98 -3.56
N PRO A 178 -9.68 -21.14 -4.89
CA PRO A 178 -9.75 -20.03 -5.84
C PRO A 178 -11.06 -19.24 -5.68
N GLY A 179 -10.97 -17.91 -5.82
CA GLY A 179 -12.12 -17.01 -5.64
C GLY A 179 -12.51 -16.72 -4.19
N MET A 180 -11.90 -17.37 -3.19
CA MET A 180 -12.08 -17.04 -1.77
C MET A 180 -10.97 -16.12 -1.26
N ALA A 181 -11.33 -15.20 -0.36
CA ALA A 181 -10.38 -14.27 0.24
C ALA A 181 -9.42 -15.00 1.21
N PRO A 182 -8.09 -14.82 1.11
CA PRO A 182 -7.08 -15.45 1.97
C PRO A 182 -6.98 -14.77 3.34
N ARG A 183 -8.10 -14.76 4.09
CA ARG A 183 -8.23 -13.98 5.33
C ARG A 183 -7.14 -14.27 6.34
N LEU A 184 -6.87 -15.54 6.65
CA LEU A 184 -5.85 -15.91 7.64
C LEU A 184 -4.45 -15.45 7.21
N ALA A 185 -4.07 -15.69 5.95
CA ALA A 185 -2.76 -15.28 5.45
C ALA A 185 -2.60 -13.75 5.42
N THR A 186 -3.66 -13.01 5.11
CA THR A 186 -3.65 -11.53 5.18
C THR A 186 -3.41 -11.04 6.60
N GLU A 187 -4.10 -11.59 7.60
CA GLU A 187 -3.91 -11.19 9.00
C GLU A 187 -2.52 -11.59 9.52
N LEU A 188 -2.02 -12.77 9.13
CA LEU A 188 -0.65 -13.18 9.45
C LEU A 188 0.38 -12.22 8.84
N MET A 189 0.20 -11.82 7.58
CA MET A 189 1.07 -10.85 6.90
C MET A 189 1.06 -9.49 7.59
N ASN A 190 -0.11 -9.01 8.02
CA ASN A 190 -0.23 -7.75 8.76
C ASN A 190 0.50 -7.82 10.11
N LEU A 191 0.30 -8.91 10.87
CA LEU A 191 1.00 -9.14 12.14
C LEU A 191 2.52 -9.17 11.96
N VAL A 192 3.01 -9.91 10.97
CA VAL A 192 4.45 -9.98 10.66
C VAL A 192 4.98 -8.60 10.26
N LYS A 193 4.23 -7.83 9.46
CA LYS A 193 4.60 -6.46 9.07
C LYS A 193 4.73 -5.55 10.29
N ASP A 194 3.77 -5.59 11.22
CA ASP A 194 3.80 -4.77 12.44
C ASP A 194 5.00 -5.13 13.33
N VAL A 195 5.28 -6.43 13.50
CA VAL A 195 6.46 -6.93 14.22
C VAL A 195 7.77 -6.47 13.56
N ARG A 196 7.87 -6.52 12.23
CA ARG A 196 9.06 -6.06 11.49
C ARG A 196 9.28 -4.56 11.65
N ILE A 197 8.23 -3.75 11.56
CA ILE A 197 8.31 -2.30 11.77
C ILE A 197 8.82 -2.02 13.19
N ALA A 198 8.24 -2.65 14.22
CA ALA A 198 8.66 -2.44 15.60
C ALA A 198 10.10 -2.91 15.85
N ALA A 199 10.49 -4.08 15.34
CA ALA A 199 11.85 -4.59 15.46
C ALA A 199 12.88 -3.69 14.75
N ALA A 200 12.53 -3.12 13.58
CA ALA A 200 13.40 -2.17 12.89
C ALA A 200 13.57 -0.87 13.69
N VAL A 201 12.50 -0.37 14.31
CA VAL A 201 12.57 0.78 15.24
C VAL A 201 13.50 0.48 16.41
N LEU A 202 13.31 -0.66 17.08
CA LEU A 202 14.15 -1.08 18.22
C LEU A 202 15.63 -1.18 17.81
N ARG A 203 15.94 -1.85 16.69
CA ARG A 203 17.31 -1.93 16.17
C ARG A 203 17.89 -0.55 15.85
N GLY A 204 17.10 0.31 15.22
CA GLY A 204 17.47 1.70 14.92
C GLY A 204 17.76 2.55 16.16
N GLN A 205 17.18 2.20 17.30
CA GLN A 205 17.40 2.82 18.61
C GLN A 205 18.50 2.12 19.43
N GLY A 206 19.18 1.12 18.86
CA GLY A 206 20.25 0.35 19.53
C GLY A 206 19.76 -0.79 20.42
N GLN A 207 18.46 -1.12 20.39
CA GLN A 207 17.82 -2.17 21.18
C GLN A 207 17.70 -3.48 20.39
N ALA A 208 18.84 -4.00 19.93
CA ALA A 208 18.88 -5.19 19.08
C ALA A 208 18.37 -6.45 19.79
N THR A 209 18.70 -6.62 21.06
CA THR A 209 18.26 -7.76 21.89
C THR A 209 16.74 -7.80 22.03
N GLU A 210 16.12 -6.64 22.26
CA GLU A 210 14.67 -6.51 22.34
C GLU A 210 13.99 -6.78 20.99
N ALA A 211 14.62 -6.37 19.88
CA ALA A 211 14.13 -6.67 18.54
C ALA A 211 14.16 -8.18 18.24
N ASP A 212 15.22 -8.87 18.65
CA ASP A 212 15.35 -10.32 18.48
C ASP A 212 14.37 -11.08 19.40
N ALA A 213 14.19 -10.61 20.63
CA ALA A 213 13.18 -11.13 21.55
C ALA A 213 11.76 -10.97 21.00
N LEU A 214 11.47 -9.87 20.28
CA LEU A 214 10.17 -9.65 19.64
C LEU A 214 9.91 -10.67 18.52
N TYR A 215 10.92 -10.98 17.70
CA TYR A 215 10.80 -12.03 16.67
C TYR A 215 10.61 -13.41 17.30
N ALA A 216 11.37 -13.73 18.35
CA ALA A 216 11.20 -14.97 19.10
C ALA A 216 9.80 -15.08 19.72
N ALA A 217 9.27 -13.99 20.28
CA ALA A 217 7.94 -13.94 20.88
C ALA A 217 6.82 -14.12 19.84
N LEU A 218 6.93 -13.50 18.67
CA LEU A 218 6.01 -13.74 17.55
C LEU A 218 5.97 -15.23 17.18
N LEU A 219 7.15 -15.83 16.93
CA LEU A 219 7.23 -17.22 16.50
C LEU A 219 6.73 -18.17 17.59
N ALA A 220 7.15 -17.99 18.84
CA ALA A 220 6.69 -18.82 19.96
C ALA A 220 5.19 -18.68 20.24
N GLY A 221 4.61 -17.51 19.94
CA GLY A 221 3.20 -17.21 20.16
C GLY A 221 2.25 -17.74 19.09
N LEU A 222 2.74 -18.10 17.90
CA LEU A 222 1.90 -18.65 16.83
C LEU A 222 1.56 -20.13 17.12
N ALA A 223 0.26 -20.43 17.15
CA ALA A 223 -0.24 -21.74 17.56
C ALA A 223 0.10 -22.87 16.58
N ASP A 224 0.15 -22.57 15.28
CA ASP A 224 0.29 -23.56 14.20
C ASP A 224 1.71 -23.56 13.58
N ASP A 225 2.25 -24.76 13.31
CA ASP A 225 3.58 -24.95 12.73
C ASP A 225 3.70 -24.36 11.31
N ALA A 226 2.66 -24.49 10.48
CA ALA A 226 2.65 -23.96 9.13
C ALA A 226 2.55 -22.42 9.13
N MET A 227 1.79 -21.83 10.06
CA MET A 227 1.81 -20.38 10.28
C MET A 227 3.19 -19.90 10.71
N ARG A 228 3.85 -20.58 11.66
CA ARG A 228 5.23 -20.25 12.08
C ARG A 228 6.21 -20.31 10.91
N ALA A 229 6.13 -21.34 10.08
CA ALA A 229 7.00 -21.49 8.92
C ALA A 229 6.78 -20.39 7.87
N LEU A 230 5.53 -19.95 7.65
CA LEU A 230 5.23 -18.81 6.76
C LEU A 230 5.70 -17.49 7.36
N ALA A 231 5.46 -17.27 8.66
CA ALA A 231 5.90 -16.06 9.34
C ALA A 231 7.42 -15.91 9.27
N LEU A 232 8.17 -17.00 9.47
CA LEU A 232 9.63 -16.99 9.34
C LEU A 232 10.07 -16.60 7.92
N ARG A 233 9.46 -17.19 6.88
CA ARG A 233 9.77 -16.81 5.49
C ARG A 233 9.44 -15.36 5.20
N GLU A 234 8.35 -14.84 5.74
CA GLU A 234 7.95 -13.44 5.56
C GLU A 234 8.85 -12.45 6.32
N LEU A 235 9.41 -12.87 7.45
CA LEU A 235 10.43 -12.12 8.18
C LEU A 235 11.73 -12.03 7.37
N ASP A 236 12.14 -13.12 6.72
CA ASP A 236 13.37 -13.20 5.92
C ASP A 236 13.20 -12.54 4.53
N ALA A 237 12.05 -12.75 3.90
CA ALA A 237 11.74 -12.32 2.54
C ALA A 237 10.33 -11.68 2.49
N PRO A 238 10.24 -10.36 2.68
CA PRO A 238 8.98 -9.61 2.63
C PRO A 238 8.20 -9.84 1.33
N GLY A 239 6.91 -10.13 1.43
CA GLY A 239 6.04 -10.45 0.29
C GLY A 239 6.02 -11.93 -0.10
N SER A 240 6.77 -12.80 0.59
CA SER A 240 6.78 -14.25 0.37
C SER A 240 5.40 -14.88 0.52
N ILE A 241 4.59 -14.42 1.49
CA ILE A 241 3.22 -14.93 1.69
C ILE A 241 2.35 -14.61 0.46
N THR A 242 2.43 -13.37 -0.05
CA THR A 242 1.69 -12.98 -1.26
C THR A 242 2.13 -13.79 -2.48
N ALA A 243 3.44 -14.00 -2.66
CA ALA A 243 3.96 -14.82 -3.74
C ALA A 243 3.46 -16.27 -3.66
N ASP A 244 3.45 -16.87 -2.47
CA ASP A 244 2.93 -18.23 -2.24
C ASP A 244 1.43 -18.33 -2.56
N ILE A 245 0.61 -17.33 -2.19
CA ILE A 245 -0.81 -17.28 -2.51
C ILE A 245 -1.02 -17.22 -4.02
N VAL A 246 -0.36 -16.28 -4.71
CA VAL A 246 -0.51 -16.09 -6.16
C VAL A 246 -0.08 -17.34 -6.92
N LYS A 247 1.07 -17.92 -6.55
CA LYS A 247 1.58 -19.15 -7.16
C LYS A 247 0.58 -20.30 -7.06
N ARG A 248 0.00 -20.53 -5.87
CA ARG A 248 -0.97 -21.61 -5.64
C ARG A 248 -2.28 -21.39 -6.40
N GLN A 249 -2.75 -20.15 -6.49
CA GLN A 249 -3.94 -19.82 -7.29
C GLN A 249 -3.70 -20.15 -8.77
N MET A 250 -2.55 -19.77 -9.32
CA MET A 250 -2.21 -20.09 -10.72
C MET A 250 -2.07 -21.59 -10.98
N GLU A 251 -1.47 -22.34 -10.06
CA GLU A 251 -1.33 -23.80 -10.18
C GLU A 251 -2.69 -24.51 -10.17
N GLN A 252 -3.65 -24.01 -9.38
CA GLN A 252 -5.00 -24.58 -9.30
C GLN A 252 -5.87 -24.23 -10.51
N GLU A 253 -5.72 -23.03 -11.08
CA GLU A 253 -6.39 -22.63 -12.33
C GLU A 253 -5.89 -23.41 -13.56
N GLN A 254 -4.63 -23.87 -13.55
CA GLN A 254 -4.08 -24.71 -14.62
C GLN A 254 -4.54 -26.17 -14.56
N LEU A 255 -5.09 -26.60 -13.41
CA LEU A 255 -5.56 -27.97 -13.17
C LEU A 255 -7.09 -28.10 -13.28
N SER A 256 -7.81 -26.99 -13.45
CA SER A 256 -9.28 -26.90 -13.63
C SER A 256 -9.66 -26.68 -15.08
#